data_AF-A0A7C7QB58-F1
#
_entry.id   AF-A0A7C7QB58-F1
#
_cell.length_a   1.000
_cell.length_b   1.000
_cell.length_c   1.000
_cell.angle_alpha   90.00
_cell.angle_beta   90.00
_cell.angle_gamma   90.00
#
_symmetry.space_group_name_H-M   'P 1'
#
loop_
_entity.id
_entity.type
_entity.pdbx_description
1 polymer ?
#
loop_
_entity_poly.entity_id
_entity_poly.type
_entity_poly.pdbx_seq_one_letter_code
_entity_poly.pdbx_strand_id
1 'polypeptide(L)'
;MGLVGIGVKQRVSHACEHADAGPCRFVSVDGLVIHLVEEGSGLPVVLVHGGQGWAYTWRHQLEPLSGAGYRAIAPDLPYSDLRGHWASIVGGLALSLVLIVPALWLRIRQEEAMLLIEFGDEYREYMARTWRLIPFVF
;
A
#
# COMPACT_ATOMS: atom_id res chain seq x y z
N MET A 1 -37.19 -16.05 11.14
CA MET A 1 -36.56 -14.85 11.74
C MET A 1 -35.10 -15.18 11.96
N GLY A 2 -34.09 -14.71 11.23
CA GLY A 2 -34.00 -13.55 10.36
C GLY A 2 -32.82 -12.70 10.83
N LEU A 3 -31.61 -12.98 10.33
CA LEU A 3 -30.49 -12.04 10.27
C LEU A 3 -29.60 -12.44 9.09
N VAL A 4 -29.98 -11.94 7.91
CA VAL A 4 -29.11 -11.86 6.74
C VAL A 4 -28.06 -10.80 7.07
N GLY A 5 -26.83 -11.25 7.33
CA GLY A 5 -25.68 -10.39 7.55
C GLY A 5 -25.35 -9.62 6.27
N ILE A 6 -25.59 -8.31 6.34
CA ILE A 6 -25.31 -7.33 5.30
C ILE A 6 -23.79 -7.20 5.13
N GLY A 7 -23.27 -7.42 3.92
CA GLY A 7 -22.14 -6.61 3.43
C GLY A 7 -20.76 -7.26 3.21
N VAL A 8 -20.65 -8.44 2.60
CA VAL A 8 -19.41 -8.86 1.87
C VAL A 8 -19.80 -9.62 0.60
N LYS A 9 -20.64 -9.03 -0.26
CA LYS A 9 -21.12 -9.72 -1.47
C LYS A 9 -20.82 -9.02 -2.80
N GLN A 10 -20.17 -7.85 -2.82
CA GLN A 10 -20.23 -6.99 -4.01
C GLN A 10 -18.91 -6.44 -4.57
N ARG A 11 -17.73 -6.74 -4.01
CA ARG A 11 -16.48 -6.16 -4.56
C ARG A 11 -15.46 -7.14 -5.14
N VAL A 12 -15.60 -8.45 -4.89
CA VAL A 12 -14.56 -9.46 -5.19
C VAL A 12 -14.81 -10.19 -6.53
N SER A 13 -15.76 -9.73 -7.36
CA SER A 13 -16.19 -10.42 -8.59
C SER A 13 -15.45 -10.01 -9.86
N HIS A 14 -14.65 -8.93 -9.86
CA HIS A 14 -14.07 -8.39 -11.11
C HIS A 14 -13.03 -9.31 -11.77
N ALA A 15 -12.39 -10.22 -11.02
CA ALA A 15 -11.38 -11.12 -11.59
C ALA A 15 -12.01 -12.21 -12.48
N CYS A 16 -13.15 -12.80 -12.11
CA CYS A 16 -13.86 -13.77 -12.98
C CYS A 16 -14.57 -13.10 -14.18
N GLU A 17 -14.71 -11.77 -14.21
CA GLU A 17 -15.26 -11.05 -15.38
C GLU A 17 -14.26 -10.94 -16.53
N HIS A 18 -12.96 -11.09 -16.25
CA HIS A 18 -11.91 -11.01 -17.25
C HIS A 18 -11.68 -12.40 -17.83
N ALA A 19 -11.99 -12.57 -19.11
CA ALA A 19 -11.88 -13.86 -19.81
C ALA A 19 -10.46 -14.45 -19.79
N ASP A 20 -9.43 -13.62 -19.60
CA ASP A 20 -8.02 -13.98 -19.52
C ASP A 20 -7.52 -14.26 -18.09
N ALA A 21 -8.39 -14.21 -17.08
CA ALA A 21 -7.97 -14.42 -15.70
C ALA A 21 -7.64 -15.89 -15.37
N GLY A 22 -8.16 -16.86 -16.12
CA GLY A 22 -8.01 -18.29 -15.84
C GLY A 22 -9.10 -18.87 -14.94
N PRO A 23 -9.07 -20.19 -14.62
CA PRO A 23 -10.13 -20.84 -13.86
C PRO A 23 -10.22 -20.29 -12.43
N CYS A 24 -11.41 -19.79 -12.04
CA CYS A 24 -11.64 -19.21 -10.72
C CYS A 24 -12.56 -20.06 -9.83
N ARG A 25 -12.33 -20.03 -8.51
CA ARG A 25 -13.23 -20.63 -7.51
C ARG A 25 -13.22 -19.85 -6.19
N PHE A 26 -14.20 -20.15 -5.34
CA PHE A 26 -14.27 -19.59 -3.99
C PHE A 26 -13.96 -20.66 -2.94
N VAL A 27 -13.30 -20.25 -1.86
CA VAL A 27 -13.01 -21.10 -0.69
C VAL A 27 -13.42 -20.38 0.58
N SER A 28 -14.09 -21.09 1.48
CA SER A 28 -14.40 -20.60 2.80
C SER A 28 -13.30 -21.00 3.78
N VAL A 29 -12.66 -20.02 4.43
CA VAL A 29 -11.63 -20.22 5.46
C VAL A 29 -11.96 -19.32 6.64
N ASP A 30 -12.13 -19.87 7.84
CA ASP A 30 -12.41 -19.12 9.07
C ASP A 30 -13.56 -18.11 8.96
N GLY A 31 -14.61 -18.47 8.20
CA GLY A 31 -15.78 -17.61 7.96
C GLY A 31 -15.59 -16.53 6.88
N LEU A 32 -14.40 -16.45 6.27
CA LEU A 32 -14.11 -15.60 5.12
C LEU A 32 -14.30 -16.36 3.82
N VAL A 33 -14.99 -15.75 2.85
CA VAL A 33 -15.11 -16.27 1.49
C VAL A 33 -14.01 -15.62 0.65
N ILE A 34 -13.04 -16.42 0.24
CA ILE A 34 -11.86 -16.00 -0.53
C ILE A 34 -12.06 -16.43 -1.98
N HIS A 35 -12.00 -15.48 -2.90
CA HIS A 35 -11.87 -15.76 -4.32
C HIS A 35 -10.42 -16.15 -4.62
N LEU A 36 -10.22 -17.15 -5.47
CA LEU A 36 -8.90 -17.47 -5.99
C LEU A 36 -8.99 -17.95 -7.44
N VAL A 37 -7.93 -17.66 -8.19
CA VAL A 37 -7.66 -18.24 -9.50
C VAL A 37 -6.67 -19.38 -9.32
N GLU A 38 -6.93 -20.52 -9.97
CA GLU A 38 -6.13 -21.72 -9.82
C GLU A 38 -5.98 -22.47 -11.13
N GLU A 39 -4.75 -22.85 -11.45
CA GLU A 39 -4.43 -23.64 -12.64
C GLU A 39 -3.36 -24.69 -12.37
N GLY A 40 -3.47 -25.84 -13.04
CA GLY A 40 -2.57 -26.97 -12.87
C GLY A 40 -2.88 -27.83 -11.64
N SER A 41 -2.10 -28.89 -11.45
CA SER A 41 -2.36 -29.92 -10.43
C SER A 41 -1.10 -30.44 -9.72
N GLY A 42 0.05 -29.84 -9.98
CA GLY A 42 1.32 -30.24 -9.36
C GLY A 42 1.62 -29.57 -8.02
N LEU A 43 2.90 -29.29 -7.76
CA LEU A 43 3.33 -28.68 -6.50
C LEU A 43 2.72 -27.26 -6.36
N PRO A 44 2.07 -26.93 -5.22
CA PRO A 44 1.38 -25.66 -5.06
C PRO A 44 2.34 -24.47 -5.00
N VAL A 45 2.07 -23.45 -5.80
CA VAL A 45 2.76 -22.15 -5.81
C VAL A 45 1.71 -21.08 -5.58
N VAL A 46 1.79 -20.39 -4.43
CA VAL A 46 0.84 -19.33 -4.05
C VAL A 46 1.41 -17.97 -4.40
N LEU A 47 0.66 -17.20 -5.18
CA LEU A 47 1.02 -15.89 -5.72
C LEU A 47 0.29 -14.80 -4.93
N VAL A 48 1.03 -14.06 -4.10
CA VAL A 48 0.47 -13.06 -3.17
C VAL A 48 0.60 -11.66 -3.75
N HIS A 49 -0.53 -11.01 -4.03
CA HIS A 49 -0.52 -9.63 -4.55
C HIS A 49 -0.16 -8.60 -3.46
N GLY A 50 0.31 -7.42 -3.87
CA GLY A 50 0.59 -6.29 -2.98
C GLY A 50 -0.65 -5.45 -2.64
N GLY A 51 -0.44 -4.32 -1.97
CA GLY A 51 -1.51 -3.36 -1.64
C GLY A 51 -2.20 -2.83 -2.91
N GLN A 52 -3.54 -2.73 -2.88
CA GLN A 52 -4.39 -2.38 -4.03
C GLN A 52 -4.36 -3.40 -5.20
N GLY A 53 -3.71 -4.55 -5.02
CA GLY A 53 -3.67 -5.66 -6.00
C GLY A 53 -4.78 -6.68 -5.83
N TRP A 54 -4.87 -7.59 -6.81
CA TRP A 54 -5.87 -8.66 -6.95
C TRP A 54 -5.23 -9.88 -7.62
N ALA A 55 -5.89 -11.04 -7.61
CA ALA A 55 -5.49 -12.27 -8.30
C ALA A 55 -5.16 -12.03 -9.78
N TYR A 56 -5.87 -11.10 -10.43
CA TYR A 56 -5.66 -10.69 -11.83
C TYR A 56 -4.23 -10.18 -12.14
N THR A 57 -3.51 -9.71 -11.11
CA THR A 57 -2.09 -9.30 -11.22
C THR A 57 -1.23 -10.43 -11.79
N TRP A 58 -1.64 -11.68 -11.56
CA TRP A 58 -0.88 -12.89 -11.87
C TRP A 58 -1.31 -13.62 -13.14
N ARG A 59 -2.22 -13.05 -13.95
CA ARG A 59 -2.75 -13.70 -15.16
C ARG A 59 -1.68 -14.17 -16.14
N HIS A 60 -0.54 -13.48 -16.22
CA HIS A 60 0.58 -13.83 -17.10
C HIS A 60 1.52 -14.87 -16.51
N GLN A 61 1.37 -15.20 -15.22
CA GLN A 61 2.24 -16.11 -14.48
C GLN A 61 1.55 -17.44 -14.19
N LEU A 62 0.22 -17.48 -14.18
CA LEU A 62 -0.56 -18.69 -13.93
C LEU A 62 -0.29 -19.78 -14.97
N GLU A 63 -0.46 -19.48 -16.26
CA GLU A 63 -0.25 -20.45 -17.34
C GLU A 63 1.22 -20.93 -17.44
N PRO A 64 2.26 -20.07 -17.38
CA PRO A 64 3.64 -20.55 -17.41
C PRO A 64 4.00 -21.46 -16.22
N LEU A 65 3.45 -21.20 -15.03
CA LEU A 65 3.67 -22.03 -13.85
C LEU A 65 2.91 -23.36 -13.97
N SER A 66 1.66 -23.34 -14.43
CA SER A 66 0.88 -24.56 -14.65
C SER A 66 1.53 -25.45 -15.72
N GLY A 67 1.97 -24.85 -16.83
CA GLY A 67 2.69 -25.52 -17.93
C GLY A 67 4.05 -26.10 -17.52
N ALA A 68 4.70 -25.54 -16.50
CA ALA A 68 5.90 -26.11 -15.89
C ALA A 68 5.61 -27.25 -14.89
N GLY A 69 4.35 -27.66 -14.74
CA GLY A 69 3.94 -28.75 -13.86
C GLY A 69 3.68 -28.34 -12.41
N TYR A 70 3.49 -27.05 -12.13
CA TYR A 70 3.05 -26.57 -10.82
C TYR A 70 1.52 -26.45 -10.74
N ARG A 71 1.02 -26.25 -9.53
CA ARG A 71 -0.35 -25.82 -9.26
C ARG A 71 -0.31 -24.35 -8.83
N ALA A 72 -0.53 -23.44 -9.76
CA ALA A 72 -0.44 -22.01 -9.53
C ALA A 72 -1.76 -21.49 -8.91
N ILE A 73 -1.67 -20.77 -7.80
CA ILE A 73 -2.82 -20.33 -7.00
C ILE A 73 -2.67 -18.84 -6.70
N ALA A 74 -3.62 -18.01 -7.15
CA ALA A 74 -3.66 -16.57 -6.92
C ALA A 74 -4.94 -16.19 -6.15
N PRO A 75 -4.89 -16.03 -4.81
CA PRO A 75 -6.03 -15.59 -4.01
C PRO A 75 -6.20 -14.06 -4.02
N ASP A 76 -7.44 -13.59 -3.98
CA ASP A 76 -7.80 -12.23 -3.60
C ASP A 76 -7.76 -12.13 -2.07
N LEU A 77 -6.63 -11.70 -1.54
CA LEU A 77 -6.48 -11.52 -0.12
C LEU A 77 -7.27 -10.29 0.31
N PRO A 78 -8.08 -10.39 1.37
CA PRO A 78 -8.67 -9.20 1.96
C PRO A 78 -7.51 -8.29 2.35
N TYR A 79 -7.60 -7.03 1.97
CA TYR A 79 -6.75 -6.02 2.56
C TYR A 79 -6.82 -6.19 4.07
N SER A 80 -5.67 -6.26 4.74
CA SER A 80 -5.58 -6.36 6.20
C SER A 80 -6.67 -5.47 6.78
N ASP A 81 -7.49 -6.04 7.66
CA ASP A 81 -8.65 -5.37 8.24
C ASP A 81 -8.38 -3.87 8.43
N LEU A 82 -9.36 -3.01 8.12
CA LEU A 82 -9.14 -1.56 8.15
C LEU A 82 -8.42 -1.10 9.45
N ARG A 83 -8.62 -1.81 10.56
CA ARG A 83 -7.88 -1.60 11.83
C ARG A 83 -6.36 -1.83 11.73
N GLY A 84 -5.87 -2.92 11.14
CA GLY A 84 -4.44 -3.16 10.95
C GLY A 84 -3.77 -2.19 9.97
N HIS A 85 -4.52 -1.77 8.94
CA HIS A 85 -4.03 -0.77 7.99
C HIS A 85 -3.83 0.61 8.63
N TRP A 86 -4.82 1.10 9.38
CA TRP A 86 -4.70 2.39 10.07
C TRP A 86 -3.58 2.37 11.11
N ALA A 87 -3.37 1.26 11.82
CA ALA A 87 -2.22 1.11 12.71
C ALA A 87 -0.88 1.22 11.95
N SER A 88 -0.80 0.65 10.75
CA SER A 88 0.40 0.72 9.90
C SER A 88 0.62 2.13 9.32
N ILE A 89 -0.44 2.83 8.89
CA ILE A 89 -0.37 4.23 8.44
C ILE A 89 0.08 5.12 9.60
N VAL A 90 -0.60 5.04 10.74
CA VAL A 90 -0.31 5.88 11.91
C VAL A 90 1.11 5.60 12.40
N GLY A 91 1.54 4.33 12.43
CA GLY A 91 2.91 3.96 12.76
C GLY A 91 3.94 4.54 11.78
N GLY A 92 3.68 4.45 10.47
CA GLY A 92 4.55 5.02 9.44
C GLY A 92 4.64 6.55 9.49
N LEU A 93 3.51 7.23 9.71
CA LEU A 93 3.47 8.68 9.90
C LEU A 93 4.17 9.10 11.18
N ALA A 94 3.95 8.39 12.30
CA ALA A 94 4.62 8.67 13.56
C ALA A 94 6.13 8.51 13.43
N LEU A 95 6.60 7.44 12.78
CA LEU A 95 8.03 7.22 12.53
C LEU A 95 8.61 8.34 11.65
N SER A 96 7.89 8.75 10.61
CA SER A 96 8.29 9.85 9.73
C SER A 96 8.36 11.19 10.49
N LEU A 97 7.38 11.49 11.34
CA LEU A 97 7.38 12.68 12.19
C LEU A 97 8.54 12.66 13.19
N VAL A 98 8.91 11.50 13.73
CA VAL A 98 10.00 11.39 14.72
C VAL A 98 11.38 11.48 14.07
N LEU A 99 11.57 10.90 12.89
CA LEU A 99 12.90 10.86 12.25
C LEU A 99 13.13 12.02 11.29
N ILE A 100 12.15 12.34 10.44
CA ILE A 100 12.35 13.27 9.32
C ILE A 100 12.17 14.71 9.80
N VAL A 101 11.15 15.01 10.60
CA VAL A 101 10.86 16.40 11.00
C VAL A 101 11.99 17.01 11.85
N PRO A 102 12.54 16.34 12.89
CA PRO A 102 13.68 16.88 13.62
C PRO A 102 14.95 16.99 12.78
N ALA A 103 15.21 16.03 11.88
CA ALA A 103 16.36 16.07 10.98
C ALA A 103 16.28 17.26 10.02
N LEU A 104 15.11 17.48 9.41
CA LEU A 104 14.87 18.65 8.55
C LEU A 104 14.94 19.96 9.34
N TRP A 105 14.41 19.98 10.57
CA TRP A 105 14.48 21.17 11.41
C TRP A 105 15.93 21.55 11.74
N LEU A 106 16.75 20.59 12.16
CA LEU A 106 18.17 20.81 12.43
C LEU A 106 18.91 21.28 11.17
N ARG A 107 18.63 20.65 10.03
CA ARG A 107 19.22 21.03 8.75
C ARG A 107 18.86 22.46 8.35
N ILE A 108 17.58 22.84 8.44
CA ILE A 108 17.12 24.21 8.11
C ILE A 108 17.79 25.23 9.03
N ARG A 109 17.93 24.92 10.32
CA ARG A 109 18.65 25.79 11.28
C ARG A 109 20.12 25.99 10.91
N GLN A 110 20.79 24.92 10.47
CA GLN A 110 22.20 25.00 10.05
C GLN A 110 22.36 25.80 8.76
N GLU A 111 21.50 25.56 7.77
CA GLU A 111 21.51 26.30 6.50
C GLU A 111 21.21 27.79 6.72
N GLU A 112 20.22 28.11 7.56
CA GLU A 112 19.92 29.50 7.93
C GLU A 112 21.08 30.18 8.66
N ALA A 113 21.75 29.48 9.59
CA ALA A 113 22.91 30.03 10.29
C ALA A 113 24.05 30.37 9.32
N MET A 114 24.31 29.50 8.33
CA MET A 114 25.30 29.78 7.29
C MET A 114 24.91 31.00 6.44
N LEU A 115 23.64 31.11 6.05
CA LEU A 115 23.15 32.25 5.27
C LEU A 115 23.26 33.57 6.04
N LEU A 116 23.00 33.55 7.35
CA LEU A 116 23.15 34.73 8.20
C LEU A 116 24.63 35.13 8.41
N ILE A 117 25.55 34.15 8.44
CA ILE A 117 26.99 34.41 8.52
C ILE A 117 27.51 35.02 7.20
N GLU A 118 27.09 34.46 6.06
CA GLU A 118 27.58 34.87 4.75
C GLU A 118 26.98 36.20 4.27
N PHE A 119 25.65 36.35 4.39
CA PHE A 119 24.91 37.45 3.76
C PHE A 119 24.37 38.50 4.75
N GLY A 120 24.40 38.22 6.06
CA GLY A 120 24.08 39.18 7.12
C GLY A 120 22.74 39.91 6.94
N ASP A 121 22.82 41.22 6.73
CA ASP A 121 21.65 42.10 6.65
C ASP A 121 20.86 41.96 5.35
N GLU A 122 21.51 41.60 4.24
CA GLU A 122 20.81 41.33 2.98
C GLU A 122 19.85 40.15 3.12
N TYR A 123 20.29 39.10 3.83
CA TYR A 123 19.44 37.97 4.14
C TYR A 123 18.31 38.34 5.11
N ARG A 124 18.57 39.21 6.10
CA ARG A 124 17.53 39.72 7.00
C ARG A 124 16.46 40.52 6.27
N GLU A 125 16.85 41.35 5.31
CA GLU A 125 15.91 42.06 4.46
C GLU A 125 15.12 41.12 3.54
N TYR A 126 15.79 40.11 2.98
CA TYR A 126 15.13 39.07 2.19
C TYR A 126 14.06 38.32 3.01
N MET A 127 14.38 37.93 4.24
CA MET A 127 13.45 37.30 5.18
C MET A 127 12.25 38.21 5.50
N ALA A 128 12.47 39.52 5.61
CA ALA A 128 11.40 40.49 5.86
C ALA A 128 10.43 40.66 4.67
N ARG A 129 10.89 40.36 3.44
CA ARG A 129 10.10 40.55 2.20
C ARG A 129 9.45 39.28 1.69
N THR A 130 9.98 38.12 2.04
CA THR A 130 9.55 36.83 1.48
C THR A 130 8.83 35.99 2.53
N TRP A 131 7.62 35.54 2.23
CA TRP A 131 6.93 34.55 3.07
C TRP A 131 7.69 33.23 2.99
N ARG A 132 8.37 32.85 4.08
CA ARG A 132 8.83 31.47 4.24
C ARG A 132 7.62 30.56 4.42
N LEU A 133 7.60 29.44 3.69
CA LEU A 133 6.42 28.60 3.50
C LEU A 133 5.96 27.83 4.76
N ILE A 134 6.63 27.98 5.92
CA ILE A 134 6.26 27.30 7.18
C ILE A 134 6.52 28.21 8.41
N PRO A 135 5.54 28.49 9.29
CA PRO A 135 5.75 29.24 10.54
C PRO A 135 6.60 28.47 11.58
N PHE A 136 7.46 29.17 12.34
CA PHE A 136 8.41 28.65 13.36
C PHE A 136 9.57 27.78 12.83
N VAL A 137 9.58 27.59 11.52
CA VAL A 137 10.75 27.33 10.69
C VAL A 137 11.18 28.72 10.23
N PHE A 138 12.12 29.31 10.96
CA PHE A 138 12.48 30.72 10.75
C PHE A 138 12.96 30.96 9.35
#